data_AF-A0A819PGI2-F1
#
_entry.id   AF-A0A819PGI2-F1
#
_cell.length_a   1.000
_cell.length_b   1.000
_cell.length_c   1.000
_cell.angle_alpha   90.00
_cell.angle_beta   90.00
_cell.angle_gamma   90.00
#
_symmetry.space_group_name_H-M   'P 1'
#
loop_
_entity.id
_entity.type
_entity.pdbx_description
1 polymer ?
#
loop_
_entity_poly.entity_id
_entity_poly.type
_entity_poly.pdbx_seq_one_letter_code
_entity_poly.pdbx_strand_id
1 'polypeptide(L)'
;MQQFLRVSDISQEPHEMLMPITGYEDVPLESLENAVEPLVHLLPKVQSFACAAKEKCKKPPADGLTLDESAAIMLYSMGWKPHDKCLYIALNATLRSRDREKLQPWFLYLKLFLTALSRIPSKNRFVFRGVKQNLRDQYPKGATITWWGFSSCTTSIEVLQSELFLGKTGTRTMFTIECNSGKDISKHSFYPKEEEILLLAATQFKVIGCLDNGNDHYTIQLKEMKASFPLLSSVIPVSDSKQPEDLLEISDQDLKLEDEIGRGAFGTVYRAQWLSRHHTVAVKKLHLAQLDVQAKNEFYKELLIMHSLRYPHIVTFIGACMENGKYALVMEYMSLGSLYKILHRDKLPLDWSERLSIALQTAKSINYLHKLQPSILHRDIKSLNFLLEKSHEGYFVKVCDFGLAQTRSETTKKTQLTDVLFCTFQWTAPEVLVLKAYTDKSDIYSLGV
;
A
#
# COMPACT_ATOMS: atom_id res chain seq x y z
N MET A 1 -5.41 10.69 -34.28
CA MET A 1 -5.60 11.78 -33.30
C MET A 1 -5.71 11.24 -31.87
N GLN A 2 -6.59 10.29 -31.56
CA GLN A 2 -6.66 9.76 -30.18
C GLN A 2 -5.45 8.91 -29.76
N GLN A 3 -4.99 8.00 -30.62
CA GLN A 3 -3.74 7.26 -30.37
C GLN A 3 -2.55 8.20 -30.11
N PHE A 4 -2.50 9.33 -30.84
CA PHE A 4 -1.52 10.39 -30.64
C PHE A 4 -1.67 11.11 -29.27
N LEU A 5 -2.91 11.34 -28.81
CA LEU A 5 -3.18 11.91 -27.47
C LEU A 5 -2.83 10.96 -26.34
N ARG A 6 -2.98 9.64 -26.53
CA ARG A 6 -2.55 8.60 -25.56
C ARG A 6 -1.03 8.56 -25.35
N VAL A 7 -0.29 9.07 -26.32
CA VAL A 7 1.18 9.02 -26.36
C VAL A 7 1.77 10.36 -25.89
N SER A 8 1.07 11.48 -26.08
CA SER A 8 1.55 12.85 -25.77
C SER A 8 1.15 13.43 -24.40
N ASP A 9 0.31 12.74 -23.62
CA ASP A 9 -0.29 13.28 -22.38
C ASP A 9 0.66 13.39 -21.17
N ILE A 10 1.87 12.83 -21.25
CA ILE A 10 2.91 12.97 -20.20
C ILE A 10 3.32 14.42 -19.97
N SER A 11 3.22 15.26 -21.00
CA SER A 11 3.48 16.70 -20.90
C SER A 11 2.61 17.43 -19.89
N GLN A 12 1.51 16.81 -19.45
CA GLN A 12 0.53 17.37 -18.53
C GLN A 12 0.73 16.88 -17.09
N GLU A 13 1.76 16.09 -16.81
CA GLU A 13 2.02 15.60 -15.46
C GLU A 13 2.36 16.77 -14.50
N PRO A 14 1.67 16.88 -13.35
CA PRO A 14 1.96 17.94 -12.40
C PRO A 14 3.35 17.72 -11.78
N HIS A 15 4.07 18.82 -11.57
CA HIS A 15 5.42 18.80 -11.01
C HIS A 15 5.42 18.65 -9.47
N GLU A 16 4.24 18.72 -8.85
CA GLU A 16 4.06 18.57 -7.41
C GLU A 16 3.61 17.16 -7.03
N MET A 17 3.86 16.80 -5.78
CA MET A 17 3.32 15.57 -5.21
C MET A 17 1.84 15.80 -4.86
N LEU A 18 0.94 15.07 -5.51
CA LEU A 18 -0.47 15.04 -5.18
C LEU A 18 -0.76 14.05 -4.03
N MET A 19 -1.95 14.19 -3.43
CA MET A 19 -2.46 13.20 -2.47
C MET A 19 -2.62 11.82 -3.14
N PRO A 20 -2.40 10.71 -2.42
CA PRO A 20 -2.66 9.36 -2.93
C PRO A 20 -4.08 9.22 -3.48
N ILE A 21 -4.25 8.34 -4.46
CA ILE A 21 -5.58 7.98 -4.98
C ILE A 21 -6.13 6.90 -4.05
N THR A 22 -7.18 7.21 -3.29
CA THR A 22 -7.80 6.32 -2.29
C THR A 22 -9.32 6.44 -2.35
N GLY A 23 -10.03 5.42 -1.90
CA GLY A 23 -11.49 5.33 -1.81
C GLY A 23 -12.14 4.48 -2.91
N TYR A 24 -11.43 4.16 -3.99
CA TYR A 24 -11.91 3.19 -4.97
C TYR A 24 -11.79 1.75 -4.45
N GLU A 25 -10.98 1.51 -3.42
CA GLU A 25 -10.81 0.20 -2.81
C GLU A 25 -12.07 -0.29 -2.10
N ASP A 26 -12.82 0.65 -1.52
CA ASP A 26 -13.97 0.43 -0.65
C ASP A 26 -15.28 0.19 -1.42
N VAL A 27 -15.30 0.49 -2.73
CA VAL A 27 -16.48 0.25 -3.56
C VAL A 27 -16.53 -1.22 -4.02
N PRO A 28 -17.73 -1.80 -4.19
CA PRO A 28 -17.87 -3.18 -4.63
C PRO A 28 -17.28 -3.38 -6.04
N LEU A 29 -16.80 -4.60 -6.29
CA LEU A 29 -16.44 -5.02 -7.65
C LEU A 29 -17.73 -5.30 -8.42
N GLU A 30 -17.96 -4.54 -9.48
CA GLU A 30 -19.19 -4.55 -10.27
C GLU A 30 -18.94 -4.98 -11.72
N SER A 31 -20.02 -5.27 -12.47
CA SER A 31 -19.93 -5.47 -13.92
C SER A 31 -19.47 -4.18 -14.61
N LEU A 32 -18.95 -4.29 -15.83
CA LEU A 32 -18.48 -3.12 -16.58
C LEU A 32 -19.59 -2.09 -16.81
N GLU A 33 -20.83 -2.51 -17.05
CA GLU A 33 -21.97 -1.59 -17.24
C GLU A 33 -22.26 -0.79 -15.98
N ASN A 34 -22.32 -1.47 -14.83
CA ASN A 34 -22.51 -0.82 -13.53
C ASN A 34 -21.32 0.08 -13.18
N ALA A 35 -20.11 -0.36 -13.50
CA ALA A 35 -18.89 0.37 -13.18
C ALA A 35 -18.74 1.69 -13.94
N VAL A 36 -19.36 1.82 -15.13
CA VAL A 36 -19.34 3.05 -15.92
C VAL A 36 -20.61 3.89 -15.78
N GLU A 37 -21.64 3.44 -15.06
CA GLU A 37 -22.89 4.18 -14.81
C GLU A 37 -22.65 5.57 -14.21
N PRO A 38 -21.82 5.75 -13.16
CA PRO A 38 -21.57 7.09 -12.63
C PRO A 38 -20.84 8.02 -13.61
N LEU A 39 -20.24 7.47 -14.67
CA LEU A 39 -19.48 8.21 -15.67
C LEU A 39 -20.35 8.72 -16.81
N VAL A 40 -21.62 8.32 -16.95
CA VAL A 40 -22.51 8.71 -18.06
C VAL A 40 -22.58 10.23 -18.24
N HIS A 41 -22.71 10.97 -17.13
CA HIS A 41 -22.79 12.44 -17.19
C HIS A 41 -21.48 13.09 -17.67
N LEU A 42 -20.34 12.47 -17.36
CA LEU A 42 -19.03 12.94 -17.79
C LEU A 42 -18.71 12.51 -19.22
N LEU A 43 -19.12 11.30 -19.58
CA LEU A 43 -18.83 10.58 -20.81
C LEU A 43 -20.13 10.00 -21.39
N PRO A 44 -20.93 10.80 -22.14
CA PRO A 44 -22.27 10.37 -22.58
C PRO A 44 -22.33 9.10 -23.44
N LYS A 45 -21.20 8.67 -24.01
CA LYS A 45 -21.10 7.47 -24.84
C LYS A 45 -20.52 6.25 -24.12
N VAL A 46 -20.16 6.35 -22.83
CA VAL A 46 -19.38 5.31 -22.15
C VAL A 46 -20.11 3.96 -22.08
N GLN A 47 -21.43 3.93 -21.86
CA GLN A 47 -22.25 2.71 -21.87
C GLN A 47 -22.20 1.97 -23.20
N SER A 48 -22.41 2.69 -24.32
CA SER A 48 -22.39 2.04 -25.64
C SER A 48 -21.02 1.48 -25.99
N PHE A 49 -19.95 2.16 -25.55
CA PHE A 49 -18.58 1.68 -25.72
C PHE A 49 -18.23 0.54 -24.76
N ALA A 50 -18.79 0.50 -23.55
CA ALA A 50 -18.66 -0.63 -22.64
C ALA A 50 -19.28 -1.91 -23.23
N CYS A 51 -20.47 -1.81 -23.82
CA CYS A 51 -21.09 -2.93 -24.54
C CYS A 51 -20.20 -3.39 -25.71
N ALA A 52 -19.74 -2.45 -26.54
CA ALA A 52 -18.85 -2.76 -27.67
C ALA A 52 -17.52 -3.38 -27.23
N ALA A 53 -16.98 -2.99 -26.07
CA ALA A 53 -15.76 -3.56 -25.50
C ALA A 53 -15.98 -5.03 -25.11
N LYS A 54 -17.12 -5.37 -24.48
CA LYS A 54 -17.47 -6.76 -24.17
C LYS A 54 -17.63 -7.63 -25.40
N GLU A 55 -18.29 -7.13 -26.43
CA GLU A 55 -18.49 -7.87 -27.69
C GLU A 55 -17.17 -8.22 -28.40
N LYS A 56 -16.18 -7.33 -28.30
CA LYS A 56 -14.86 -7.50 -28.91
C LYS A 56 -13.90 -8.38 -28.08
N CYS A 57 -14.21 -8.66 -26.82
CA CYS A 57 -13.41 -9.56 -26.00
C CYS A 57 -13.56 -11.02 -26.44
N LYS A 58 -12.44 -11.74 -26.45
CA LYS A 58 -12.43 -13.20 -26.72
C LYS A 58 -13.10 -13.96 -25.56
N LYS A 59 -13.72 -15.11 -25.87
CA LYS A 59 -14.40 -15.97 -24.89
C LYS A 59 -13.81 -17.41 -24.92
N PRO A 60 -13.25 -17.94 -23.82
CA PRO A 60 -12.96 -17.24 -22.56
C PRO A 60 -11.81 -16.22 -22.73
N PRO A 61 -11.77 -15.15 -21.92
CA PRO A 61 -10.64 -14.21 -21.94
C PRO A 61 -9.32 -14.88 -21.54
N ALA A 62 -8.20 -14.32 -22.00
CA ALA A 62 -6.87 -14.80 -21.65
C ALA A 62 -6.53 -14.51 -20.17
N ASP A 63 -5.48 -15.17 -19.67
CA ASP A 63 -4.80 -14.84 -18.42
C ASP A 63 -5.69 -14.85 -17.16
N GLY A 64 -6.79 -15.63 -17.18
CA GLY A 64 -7.68 -15.82 -16.03
C GLY A 64 -8.62 -14.66 -15.73
N LEU A 65 -8.70 -13.66 -16.63
CA LEU A 65 -9.58 -12.51 -16.46
C LEU A 65 -11.05 -12.89 -16.70
N THR A 66 -11.95 -12.22 -15.99
CA THR A 66 -13.39 -12.26 -16.31
C THR A 66 -13.66 -11.47 -17.61
N LEU A 67 -14.85 -11.67 -18.20
CA LEU A 67 -15.24 -10.90 -19.38
C LEU A 67 -15.27 -9.39 -19.07
N ASP A 68 -15.79 -9.01 -17.90
CA ASP A 68 -15.83 -7.62 -17.44
C ASP A 68 -14.45 -7.00 -17.24
N GLU A 69 -13.52 -7.74 -16.63
CA GLU A 69 -12.14 -7.29 -16.43
C GLU A 69 -11.41 -7.09 -17.76
N SER A 70 -11.51 -8.05 -18.67
CA SER A 70 -10.94 -7.93 -20.02
C SER A 70 -11.57 -6.75 -20.79
N ALA A 71 -12.89 -6.59 -20.69
CA ALA A 71 -13.60 -5.52 -21.36
C ALA A 71 -13.29 -4.14 -20.76
N ALA A 72 -13.01 -4.04 -19.45
CA ALA A 72 -12.57 -2.81 -18.83
C ALA A 72 -11.23 -2.32 -19.43
N ILE A 73 -10.27 -3.23 -19.62
CA ILE A 73 -9.00 -2.94 -20.28
C ILE A 73 -9.21 -2.55 -21.74
N MET A 74 -10.09 -3.27 -22.44
CA MET A 74 -10.43 -2.94 -23.82
C MET A 74 -11.03 -1.54 -23.92
N LEU A 75 -12.00 -1.20 -23.08
CA LEU A 75 -12.63 0.11 -23.03
C LEU A 75 -11.62 1.23 -22.77
N TYR A 76 -10.65 1.01 -21.88
CA TYR A 76 -9.57 1.97 -21.60
C TYR A 76 -8.74 2.30 -22.85
N SER A 77 -8.49 1.30 -23.70
CA SER A 77 -7.73 1.47 -24.94
C SER A 77 -8.56 1.98 -26.13
N MET A 78 -9.89 1.92 -26.04
CA MET A 78 -10.79 2.31 -27.13
C MET A 78 -10.83 3.82 -27.35
N GLY A 79 -11.17 4.17 -28.59
CA GLY A 79 -11.30 5.55 -28.98
C GLY A 79 -12.60 5.97 -29.65
N TRP A 80 -13.05 7.19 -29.31
CA TRP A 80 -14.25 7.79 -29.86
C TRP A 80 -14.20 9.32 -29.87
N LYS A 81 -15.17 9.89 -30.60
CA LYS A 81 -15.39 11.34 -30.69
C LYS A 81 -16.58 11.77 -29.81
N PRO A 82 -16.50 12.95 -29.17
CA PRO A 82 -15.35 13.86 -29.15
C PRO A 82 -14.21 13.32 -28.27
N HIS A 83 -12.95 13.61 -28.63
CA HIS A 83 -11.79 12.92 -28.06
C HIS A 83 -11.52 13.25 -26.58
N ASP A 84 -11.78 14.48 -26.16
CA ASP A 84 -11.74 14.92 -24.76
C ASP A 84 -12.77 14.21 -23.86
N LYS A 85 -13.77 13.56 -24.47
CA LYS A 85 -14.79 12.76 -23.79
C LYS A 85 -14.58 11.26 -23.97
N CYS A 86 -13.36 10.84 -24.32
CA CYS A 86 -13.00 9.42 -24.27
C CYS A 86 -12.50 9.04 -22.88
N LEU A 87 -12.69 7.77 -22.52
CA LEU A 87 -12.41 7.29 -21.18
C LEU A 87 -10.93 7.44 -20.80
N TYR A 88 -10.00 7.09 -21.69
CA TYR A 88 -8.56 7.28 -21.47
C TYR A 88 -8.22 8.73 -21.08
N ILE A 89 -8.65 9.69 -21.90
CA ILE A 89 -8.26 11.09 -21.77
C ILE A 89 -8.88 11.68 -20.51
N ALA A 90 -10.17 11.46 -20.30
CA ALA A 90 -10.88 11.97 -19.14
C ALA A 90 -10.38 11.35 -17.82
N LEU A 91 -10.10 10.04 -17.80
CA LEU A 91 -9.57 9.37 -16.61
C LEU A 91 -8.19 9.92 -16.25
N ASN A 92 -7.25 9.94 -17.20
CA ASN A 92 -5.90 10.43 -16.94
C ASN A 92 -5.87 11.93 -16.59
N ALA A 93 -6.74 12.76 -17.20
CA ALA A 93 -6.90 14.15 -16.78
C ALA A 93 -7.42 14.26 -15.33
N THR A 94 -8.36 13.40 -14.94
CA THR A 94 -8.88 13.36 -13.57
C THR A 94 -7.82 12.90 -12.56
N LEU A 95 -7.01 11.89 -12.91
CA LEU A 95 -5.91 11.41 -12.07
C LEU A 95 -4.83 12.47 -11.81
N ARG A 96 -4.63 13.39 -12.76
CA ARG A 96 -3.71 14.54 -12.65
C ARG A 96 -4.31 15.74 -11.91
N SER A 97 -5.60 15.73 -11.60
CA SER A 97 -6.28 16.83 -10.89
C SER A 97 -5.88 16.86 -9.41
N ARG A 98 -5.55 18.06 -8.88
CA ARG A 98 -5.38 18.29 -7.44
C ARG A 98 -6.65 17.99 -6.64
N ASP A 99 -7.79 18.30 -7.23
CA ASP A 99 -9.10 18.01 -6.67
C ASP A 99 -9.38 16.51 -6.83
N ARG A 100 -9.26 15.79 -5.72
CA ARG A 100 -9.46 14.35 -5.62
C ARG A 100 -10.94 13.95 -5.55
N GLU A 101 -11.85 14.87 -5.22
CA GLU A 101 -13.29 14.58 -5.21
C GLU A 101 -13.78 14.24 -6.63
N LYS A 102 -13.14 14.80 -7.65
CA LYS A 102 -13.42 14.46 -9.06
C LYS A 102 -13.16 13.00 -9.41
N LEU A 103 -12.42 12.24 -8.60
CA LEU A 103 -12.20 10.80 -8.81
C LEU A 103 -13.37 9.94 -8.31
N GLN A 104 -14.26 10.47 -7.45
CA GLN A 104 -15.40 9.71 -6.90
C GLN A 104 -16.25 8.99 -7.97
N PRO A 105 -16.67 9.64 -9.08
CA PRO A 105 -17.42 8.96 -10.14
C PRO A 105 -16.64 7.84 -10.82
N TRP A 106 -15.32 7.82 -10.72
CA TRP A 106 -14.45 6.84 -11.35
C TRP A 106 -14.17 5.62 -10.48
N PHE A 107 -14.57 5.61 -9.21
CA PHE A 107 -14.17 4.58 -8.26
C PHE A 107 -14.61 3.17 -8.68
N LEU A 108 -15.85 2.96 -9.14
CA LEU A 108 -16.29 1.64 -9.59
C LEU A 108 -15.50 1.17 -10.82
N TYR A 109 -15.27 2.06 -11.79
CA TYR A 109 -14.45 1.74 -12.96
C TYR A 109 -12.99 1.47 -12.59
N LEU A 110 -12.39 2.28 -11.72
CA LEU A 110 -11.03 2.10 -11.22
C LEU A 110 -10.87 0.78 -10.48
N LYS A 111 -11.84 0.41 -9.62
CA LYS A 111 -11.87 -0.88 -8.92
C LYS A 111 -11.83 -2.04 -9.91
N LEU A 112 -12.72 -2.06 -10.89
CA LEU A 112 -12.77 -3.11 -11.91
C LEU A 112 -11.50 -3.15 -12.76
N PHE A 113 -11.08 -1.99 -13.27
CA PHE A 113 -9.91 -1.87 -14.16
C PHE A 113 -8.61 -2.28 -13.46
N LEU A 114 -8.38 -1.81 -12.24
CA LEU A 114 -7.19 -2.18 -11.50
C LEU A 114 -7.24 -3.64 -11.02
N THR A 115 -8.43 -4.22 -10.77
CA THR A 115 -8.58 -5.65 -10.45
C THR A 115 -8.18 -6.50 -11.66
N ALA A 116 -8.56 -6.08 -12.87
CA ALA A 116 -8.10 -6.72 -14.10
C ALA A 116 -6.57 -6.66 -14.23
N LEU A 117 -5.97 -5.49 -13.98
CA LEU A 117 -4.52 -5.30 -14.07
C LEU A 117 -3.73 -6.04 -12.97
N SER A 118 -4.31 -6.28 -11.79
CA SER A 118 -3.63 -7.05 -10.73
C SER A 118 -3.41 -8.51 -11.12
N ARG A 119 -4.35 -9.09 -11.88
CA ARG A 119 -4.29 -10.47 -12.40
C ARG A 119 -3.30 -10.66 -13.55
N ILE A 120 -2.98 -9.59 -14.26
CA ILE A 120 -1.95 -9.63 -15.31
C ILE A 120 -0.56 -9.63 -14.64
N PRO A 121 0.33 -10.58 -14.97
CA PRO A 121 1.65 -10.64 -14.35
C PRO A 121 2.49 -9.42 -14.73
N SER A 122 3.18 -8.85 -13.74
CA SER A 122 4.12 -7.75 -13.99
C SER A 122 5.35 -8.25 -14.75
N LYS A 123 5.81 -7.45 -15.72
CA LYS A 123 7.01 -7.74 -16.51
C LYS A 123 8.13 -6.79 -16.12
N ASN A 124 9.25 -7.36 -15.66
CA ASN A 124 10.50 -6.61 -15.55
C ASN A 124 11.17 -6.55 -16.93
N ARG A 125 11.21 -5.36 -17.54
CA ARG A 125 11.83 -5.11 -18.83
C ARG A 125 11.99 -3.62 -19.10
N PHE A 126 12.80 -3.30 -20.11
CA PHE A 126 12.79 -1.96 -20.70
C PHE A 126 11.54 -1.76 -21.55
N VAL A 127 10.87 -0.62 -21.36
CA VAL A 127 9.77 -0.17 -22.20
C VAL A 127 10.06 1.24 -22.71
N PHE A 128 9.43 1.57 -23.83
CA PHE A 128 9.66 2.83 -24.51
C PHE A 128 8.37 3.60 -24.70
N ARG A 129 8.51 4.92 -24.68
CA ARG A 129 7.40 5.83 -24.96
C ARG A 129 7.89 7.08 -25.67
N GLY A 130 7.22 7.47 -26.76
CA GLY A 130 7.55 8.69 -27.49
C GLY A 130 6.64 9.85 -27.14
N VAL A 131 7.12 11.08 -27.27
CA VAL A 131 6.30 12.31 -27.19
C VAL A 131 6.82 13.28 -28.25
N LYS A 132 5.94 13.89 -29.06
CA LYS A 132 6.33 14.89 -30.07
C LYS A 132 6.51 16.29 -29.49
N GLN A 133 7.32 16.42 -28.43
CA GLN A 133 7.74 17.69 -27.87
C GLN A 133 9.11 17.56 -27.17
N ASN A 134 9.75 18.69 -26.85
CA ASN A 134 10.92 18.71 -25.98
C ASN A 134 10.47 18.67 -24.50
N LEU A 135 10.87 17.63 -23.77
CA LEU A 135 10.61 17.48 -22.34
C LEU A 135 11.88 17.53 -21.49
N ARG A 136 13.04 17.75 -22.08
CA ARG A 136 14.35 17.66 -21.40
C ARG A 136 14.40 18.45 -20.09
N ASP A 137 13.91 19.69 -20.10
CA ASP A 137 14.02 20.60 -18.95
C ASP A 137 13.09 20.21 -17.79
N GLN A 138 12.04 19.44 -18.06
CA GLN A 138 11.11 18.95 -17.03
C GLN A 138 11.64 17.73 -16.27
N TYR A 139 12.73 17.11 -16.75
CA TYR A 139 13.27 15.85 -16.23
C TYR A 139 14.76 16.01 -15.90
N PRO A 140 15.14 16.80 -14.89
CA PRO A 140 16.53 16.95 -14.50
C PRO A 140 17.12 15.63 -13.99
N LYS A 141 18.36 15.32 -14.40
CA LYS A 141 19.07 14.11 -13.97
C LYS A 141 19.14 14.01 -12.44
N GLY A 142 18.80 12.85 -11.90
CA GLY A 142 18.79 12.57 -10.47
C GLY A 142 17.47 12.91 -9.76
N ALA A 143 16.56 13.65 -10.41
CA ALA A 143 15.26 13.95 -9.82
C ALA A 143 14.35 12.73 -9.72
N THR A 144 13.44 12.78 -8.75
CA THR A 144 12.32 11.85 -8.63
C THR A 144 11.08 12.53 -9.17
N ILE A 145 10.38 11.84 -10.06
CA ILE A 145 9.15 12.30 -10.70
C ILE A 145 8.04 11.29 -10.43
N THR A 146 6.79 11.73 -10.53
CA THR A 146 5.61 10.86 -10.43
C THR A 146 4.77 11.03 -11.68
N TRP A 147 4.39 9.93 -12.33
CA TRP A 147 3.37 9.95 -13.38
C TRP A 147 2.04 9.55 -12.76
N TRP A 148 1.14 10.53 -12.62
CA TRP A 148 -0.15 10.36 -11.98
C TRP A 148 -1.17 9.69 -12.89
N GLY A 149 -1.05 9.85 -14.20
CA GLY A 149 -1.84 9.08 -15.17
C GLY A 149 -1.28 7.68 -15.44
N PHE A 150 -2.14 6.78 -15.89
CA PHE A 150 -1.70 5.53 -16.51
C PHE A 150 -0.98 5.84 -17.82
N SER A 151 0.14 5.16 -18.07
CA SER A 151 1.00 5.46 -19.21
C SER A 151 1.16 4.24 -20.11
N SER A 152 0.57 4.31 -21.30
CA SER A 152 0.78 3.35 -22.39
C SER A 152 2.20 3.44 -22.95
N CYS A 153 2.90 2.31 -23.00
CA CYS A 153 4.26 2.16 -23.50
C CYS A 153 4.33 0.96 -24.46
N THR A 154 5.43 0.81 -25.18
CA THR A 154 5.67 -0.34 -26.08
C THR A 154 7.04 -0.97 -25.81
N THR A 155 7.17 -2.26 -26.07
CA THR A 155 8.46 -2.96 -26.10
C THR A 155 9.18 -2.82 -27.43
N SER A 156 8.47 -2.45 -28.50
CA SER A 156 9.02 -2.37 -29.85
C SER A 156 9.49 -0.95 -30.18
N ILE A 157 10.78 -0.82 -30.45
CA ILE A 157 11.36 0.43 -30.96
C ILE A 157 10.82 0.75 -32.36
N GLU A 158 10.46 -0.25 -33.15
CA GLU A 158 9.90 -0.07 -34.49
C GLU A 158 8.54 0.64 -34.45
N VAL A 159 7.71 0.32 -33.44
CA VAL A 159 6.42 1.00 -33.21
C VAL A 159 6.63 2.49 -32.96
N LEU A 160 7.70 2.89 -32.26
CA LEU A 160 8.02 4.30 -32.03
C LEU A 160 8.36 5.05 -33.32
N GLN A 161 8.95 4.40 -34.31
CA GLN A 161 9.34 5.05 -35.57
C GLN A 161 8.15 5.50 -36.42
N SER A 162 6.95 5.00 -36.13
CA SER A 162 5.71 5.44 -36.77
C SER A 162 5.42 6.91 -36.42
N GLU A 163 4.95 7.66 -37.42
CA GLU A 163 4.51 9.05 -37.24
C GLU A 163 3.33 9.21 -36.27
N LEU A 164 2.65 8.12 -35.90
CA LEU A 164 1.61 8.15 -34.86
C LEU A 164 2.17 8.20 -33.43
N PHE A 165 3.41 7.75 -33.23
CA PHE A 165 4.08 7.70 -31.93
C PHE A 165 5.16 8.79 -31.84
N LEU A 166 6.43 8.45 -32.08
CA LEU A 166 7.53 9.41 -32.04
C LEU A 166 7.77 10.03 -33.42
N GLY A 167 7.69 9.23 -34.48
CA GLY A 167 8.07 9.64 -35.83
C GLY A 167 9.58 9.83 -35.99
N LYS A 168 10.01 10.23 -37.21
CA LYS A 168 11.44 10.40 -37.54
C LYS A 168 11.91 11.84 -37.57
N THR A 169 10.99 12.80 -37.54
CA THR A 169 11.27 14.22 -37.74
C THR A 169 10.55 15.10 -36.70
N GLY A 170 11.02 16.34 -36.55
CA GLY A 170 10.48 17.30 -35.59
C GLY A 170 10.96 17.09 -34.15
N THR A 171 10.64 18.08 -33.30
CA THR A 171 11.01 18.07 -31.88
C THR A 171 10.30 16.95 -31.13
N ARG A 172 11.08 16.04 -30.54
CA ARG A 172 10.55 14.82 -29.94
C ARG A 172 11.42 14.28 -28.82
N THR A 173 10.78 13.68 -27.83
CA THR A 173 11.41 13.05 -26.68
C THR A 173 11.03 11.58 -26.61
N MET A 174 12.03 10.71 -26.52
CA MET A 174 11.87 9.28 -26.27
C MET A 174 12.20 8.98 -24.82
N PHE A 175 11.28 8.33 -24.10
CA PHE A 175 11.53 7.76 -22.79
C PHE A 175 12.01 6.32 -22.94
N THR A 176 13.11 6.00 -22.28
CA THR A 176 13.58 4.63 -22.05
C THR A 176 13.42 4.32 -20.58
N ILE A 177 12.55 3.37 -20.25
CA ILE A 177 12.08 3.15 -18.89
C ILE A 177 12.47 1.75 -18.45
N GLU A 178 13.33 1.63 -17.45
CA GLU A 178 13.56 0.38 -16.72
C GLU A 178 12.35 0.16 -15.79
N CYS A 179 11.43 -0.70 -16.23
CA CYS A 179 10.16 -0.94 -15.58
C CYS A 179 10.16 -2.29 -14.83
N ASN A 180 9.61 -2.30 -13.63
CA ASN A 180 9.45 -3.48 -12.78
C ASN A 180 8.00 -3.96 -12.71
N SER A 181 7.02 -3.05 -12.80
CA SER A 181 5.60 -3.35 -12.54
C SER A 181 4.71 -3.39 -13.77
N GLY A 182 5.24 -3.17 -14.97
CA GLY A 182 4.48 -2.97 -16.21
C GLY A 182 3.57 -4.14 -16.55
N LYS A 183 2.36 -3.84 -17.02
CA LYS A 183 1.31 -4.82 -17.36
C LYS A 183 1.19 -4.97 -18.85
N ASP A 184 1.43 -6.17 -19.37
CA ASP A 184 1.24 -6.48 -20.78
C ASP A 184 -0.25 -6.64 -21.07
N ILE A 185 -0.85 -5.59 -21.64
CA ILE A 185 -2.29 -5.55 -21.95
C ILE A 185 -2.57 -5.82 -23.42
N SER A 186 -1.57 -6.22 -24.21
CA SER A 186 -1.68 -6.41 -25.67
C SER A 186 -2.83 -7.35 -26.07
N LYS A 187 -3.12 -8.39 -25.27
CA LYS A 187 -4.21 -9.35 -25.51
C LYS A 187 -5.61 -8.79 -25.26
N HIS A 188 -5.72 -7.70 -24.50
CA HIS A 188 -6.97 -7.10 -24.05
C HIS A 188 -7.15 -5.67 -24.59
N SER A 189 -6.13 -5.11 -25.24
CA SER A 189 -6.18 -3.80 -25.90
C SER A 189 -6.94 -3.85 -27.23
N PHE A 190 -7.56 -2.73 -27.59
CA PHE A 190 -8.17 -2.48 -28.89
C PHE A 190 -7.11 -2.46 -30.02
N TYR A 191 -5.83 -2.28 -29.67
CA TYR A 191 -4.71 -2.22 -30.61
C TYR A 191 -3.68 -3.34 -30.33
N PRO A 192 -4.00 -4.61 -30.64
CA PRO A 192 -3.16 -5.76 -30.23
C PRO A 192 -1.77 -5.79 -30.89
N LYS A 193 -1.55 -5.03 -31.97
CA LYS A 193 -0.27 -4.97 -32.68
C LYS A 193 0.75 -4.02 -32.04
N GLU A 194 0.37 -3.28 -31.00
CA GLU A 194 1.22 -2.23 -30.41
C GLU A 194 2.13 -2.73 -29.29
N GLU A 195 2.05 -4.04 -28.96
CA GLU A 195 2.76 -4.65 -27.82
C GLU A 195 2.63 -3.80 -26.56
N GLU A 196 1.38 -3.42 -26.27
CA GLU A 196 1.08 -2.38 -25.29
C GLU A 196 1.40 -2.83 -23.87
N ILE A 197 2.38 -2.17 -23.25
CA ILE A 197 2.68 -2.28 -21.83
C ILE A 197 2.11 -1.06 -21.11
N LEU A 198 1.21 -1.29 -20.16
CA LEU A 198 0.64 -0.23 -19.35
C LEU A 198 1.44 -0.07 -18.05
N LEU A 199 1.92 1.15 -17.81
CA LEU A 199 2.43 1.58 -16.51
C LEU A 199 1.26 2.14 -15.69
N LEU A 200 1.25 1.82 -14.40
CA LEU A 200 0.19 2.21 -13.49
C LEU A 200 0.21 3.72 -13.21
N ALA A 201 -0.93 4.26 -12.86
CA ALA A 201 -1.03 5.61 -12.32
C ALA A 201 -0.24 5.75 -11.00
N ALA A 202 0.12 6.98 -10.64
CA ALA A 202 0.96 7.35 -9.50
C ALA A 202 2.33 6.62 -9.41
N THR A 203 2.88 6.16 -10.54
CA THR A 203 4.18 5.48 -10.56
C THR A 203 5.32 6.49 -10.42
N GLN A 204 6.28 6.21 -9.54
CA GLN A 204 7.45 7.05 -9.31
C GLN A 204 8.65 6.57 -10.11
N PHE A 205 9.39 7.51 -10.69
CA PHE A 205 10.61 7.23 -11.45
C PHE A 205 11.77 8.09 -10.97
N LYS A 206 12.96 7.53 -11.02
CA LYS A 206 14.21 8.28 -10.93
C LYS A 206 14.70 8.61 -12.34
N VAL A 207 15.02 9.87 -12.59
CA VAL A 207 15.66 10.27 -13.85
C VAL A 207 17.13 9.86 -13.81
N ILE A 208 17.50 8.88 -14.63
CA ILE A 208 18.86 8.35 -14.69
C ILE A 208 19.75 9.19 -15.61
N GLY A 209 19.18 9.71 -16.70
CA GLY A 209 19.94 10.49 -17.66
C GLY A 209 19.05 11.15 -18.71
N CYS A 210 19.59 12.19 -19.32
CA CYS A 210 19.01 12.87 -20.47
C CYS A 210 20.09 12.99 -21.54
N LEU A 211 19.79 12.50 -22.74
CA LEU A 211 20.66 12.59 -23.91
C LEU A 211 20.01 13.49 -24.96
N ASP A 212 20.83 14.33 -25.57
CA ASP A 212 20.50 15.06 -26.78
C ASP A 212 21.10 14.29 -27.96
N ASN A 213 20.24 13.70 -28.78
CA ASN A 213 20.67 12.87 -29.91
C ASN A 213 20.86 13.72 -31.19
N GLY A 214 20.74 15.05 -31.10
CA GLY A 214 20.66 15.94 -32.26
C GLY A 214 19.34 15.80 -33.03
N ASN A 215 19.14 16.65 -34.05
CA ASN A 215 17.91 16.67 -34.87
C ASN A 215 16.61 16.78 -34.05
N ASP A 216 16.65 17.63 -33.02
CA ASP A 216 15.58 17.85 -32.04
C ASP A 216 15.04 16.55 -31.40
N HIS A 217 15.88 15.52 -31.29
CA HIS A 217 15.54 14.24 -30.67
C HIS A 217 16.23 14.10 -29.32
N TYR A 218 15.43 14.01 -28.26
CA TYR A 218 15.92 13.85 -26.89
C TYR A 218 15.59 12.45 -26.38
N THR A 219 16.46 11.87 -25.55
CA THR A 219 16.17 10.62 -24.83
C THR A 219 16.26 10.84 -23.34
N ILE A 220 15.20 10.48 -22.61
CA ILE A 220 15.14 10.53 -21.16
C ILE A 220 15.11 9.10 -20.63
N GLN A 221 16.08 8.77 -19.79
CA GLN A 221 16.17 7.46 -19.14
C GLN A 221 15.55 7.52 -17.75
N LEU A 222 14.59 6.63 -17.51
CA LEU A 222 13.87 6.52 -16.25
C LEU A 222 14.10 5.14 -15.65
N LYS A 223 14.23 5.09 -14.33
CA LYS A 223 14.20 3.85 -13.56
C LYS A 223 13.00 3.89 -12.62
N GLU A 224 12.10 2.93 -12.77
CA GLU A 224 10.96 2.79 -11.88
C GLU A 224 11.43 2.58 -10.43
N MET A 225 10.88 3.36 -9.52
CA MET A 225 11.12 3.26 -8.09
C MET A 225 9.99 2.48 -7.43
N LYS A 226 10.28 1.81 -6.30
CA LYS A 226 9.23 1.20 -5.48
C LYS A 226 8.24 2.30 -5.06
N ALA A 227 7.00 2.20 -5.52
CA ALA A 227 5.98 3.21 -5.26
C ALA A 227 5.79 3.42 -3.76
N SER A 228 5.74 4.68 -3.33
CA SER A 228 5.42 5.02 -1.95
C SER A 228 3.96 4.70 -1.59
N PHE A 229 3.08 4.62 -2.60
CA PHE A 229 1.66 4.27 -2.50
C PHE A 229 1.27 3.45 -3.74
N PRO A 230 1.43 2.11 -3.73
CA PRO A 230 1.15 1.30 -4.91
C PRO A 230 -0.36 1.18 -5.14
N LEU A 231 -0.88 1.62 -6.28
CA LEU A 231 -2.31 1.47 -6.61
C LEU A 231 -2.75 0.01 -6.56
N LEU A 232 -1.95 -0.91 -7.11
CA LEU A 232 -2.33 -2.32 -7.13
C LEU A 232 -2.25 -3.01 -5.77
N SER A 233 -1.42 -2.54 -4.82
CA SER A 233 -1.44 -3.14 -3.47
C SER A 233 -2.75 -2.86 -2.74
N SER A 234 -3.45 -1.79 -3.11
CA SER A 234 -4.73 -1.40 -2.53
C SER A 234 -5.93 -2.03 -3.25
N VAL A 235 -5.76 -2.51 -4.49
CA VAL A 235 -6.86 -3.09 -5.30
C VAL A 235 -7.07 -4.56 -5.04
N ILE A 236 -6.04 -5.22 -4.50
CA ILE A 236 -6.21 -6.51 -3.86
C ILE A 236 -7.42 -6.36 -2.94
N PRO A 237 -8.56 -7.02 -3.23
CA PRO A 237 -9.56 -7.18 -2.20
C PRO A 237 -8.80 -7.81 -1.02
N VAL A 238 -9.29 -7.62 0.20
CA VAL A 238 -8.82 -8.31 1.40
C VAL A 238 -8.78 -9.87 1.23
N SER A 239 -9.06 -10.41 0.05
CA SER A 239 -8.84 -11.77 -0.42
C SER A 239 -7.42 -12.14 -0.89
N ASP A 240 -6.44 -11.21 -1.06
CA ASP A 240 -5.09 -11.61 -1.57
C ASP A 240 -3.86 -10.93 -0.91
N SER A 241 -4.02 -10.11 0.15
CA SER A 241 -3.28 -10.55 1.34
C SER A 241 -4.04 -11.81 1.67
N LYS A 242 -3.46 -13.00 1.50
CA LYS A 242 -4.05 -14.16 2.16
C LYS A 242 -4.39 -13.64 3.56
N GLN A 243 -5.68 -13.55 3.92
CA GLN A 243 -6.00 -13.78 5.32
C GLN A 243 -5.16 -15.02 5.61
N PRO A 244 -4.22 -14.94 6.56
CA PRO A 244 -3.33 -16.05 6.78
C PRO A 244 -4.18 -17.31 6.76
N GLU A 245 -3.82 -18.34 6.00
CA GLU A 245 -4.75 -19.47 5.75
C GLU A 245 -5.23 -20.11 7.08
N ASP A 246 -4.55 -19.79 8.19
CA ASP A 246 -4.83 -20.14 9.58
C ASP A 246 -5.27 -18.95 10.48
N LEU A 247 -5.71 -17.81 9.94
CA LEU A 247 -6.22 -16.69 10.74
C LEU A 247 -7.55 -17.09 11.37
N LEU A 248 -7.56 -17.19 12.68
CA LEU A 248 -8.78 -17.47 13.41
C LEU A 248 -9.63 -16.19 13.52
N GLU A 249 -10.73 -16.14 12.77
CA GLU A 249 -11.78 -15.16 12.99
C GLU A 249 -12.63 -15.56 14.20
N ILE A 250 -12.72 -14.65 15.18
CA ILE A 250 -13.47 -14.85 16.43
C ILE A 250 -14.66 -13.90 16.43
N SER A 251 -15.85 -14.46 16.61
CA SER A 251 -17.09 -13.67 16.65
C SER A 251 -17.13 -12.74 17.87
N ASP A 252 -17.66 -11.52 17.71
CA ASP A 252 -17.82 -10.57 18.83
C ASP A 252 -18.75 -11.14 19.92
N GLN A 253 -19.67 -12.03 19.54
CA GLN A 253 -20.57 -12.72 20.49
C GLN A 253 -19.85 -13.80 21.31
N ASP A 254 -18.73 -14.33 20.82
CA ASP A 254 -17.90 -15.32 21.53
C ASP A 254 -16.91 -14.68 22.50
N LEU A 255 -16.83 -13.34 22.51
CA LEU A 255 -15.94 -12.54 23.36
C LEU A 255 -16.73 -11.75 24.40
N LYS A 256 -16.76 -12.24 25.63
CA LYS A 256 -17.34 -11.50 26.76
C LYS A 256 -16.29 -10.58 27.37
N LEU A 257 -16.37 -9.28 27.05
CA LEU A 257 -15.50 -8.26 27.65
C LEU A 257 -15.76 -8.12 29.16
N GLU A 258 -14.68 -7.92 29.91
CA GLU A 258 -14.66 -7.63 31.33
C GLU A 258 -14.01 -6.25 31.56
N ASP A 259 -12.95 -6.18 32.37
CA ASP A 259 -12.31 -4.94 32.78
C ASP A 259 -11.42 -4.34 31.68
N GLU A 260 -11.37 -3.00 31.60
CA GLU A 260 -10.37 -2.28 30.83
C GLU A 260 -9.00 -2.42 31.50
N ILE A 261 -8.03 -2.99 30.78
CA ILE A 261 -6.68 -3.26 31.29
C ILE A 261 -5.62 -2.35 30.68
N GLY A 262 -5.96 -1.60 29.63
CA GLY A 262 -5.06 -0.62 29.03
C GLY A 262 -5.77 0.26 28.00
N ARG A 263 -5.25 1.48 27.81
CA ARG A 263 -5.71 2.41 26.78
C ARG A 263 -4.52 3.12 26.19
N GLY A 264 -4.41 3.07 24.86
CA GLY A 264 -3.37 3.72 24.09
C GLY A 264 -3.95 4.64 23.03
N ALA A 265 -3.07 5.26 22.22
CA ALA A 265 -3.47 6.13 21.12
C ALA A 265 -4.33 5.39 20.07
N PHE A 266 -4.05 4.10 19.86
CA PHE A 266 -4.65 3.30 18.80
C PHE A 266 -5.90 2.51 19.25
N GLY A 267 -6.13 2.36 20.56
CA GLY A 267 -7.24 1.54 21.03
C GLY A 267 -7.30 1.34 22.53
N THR A 268 -8.36 0.66 22.97
CA THR A 268 -8.58 0.21 24.34
C THR A 268 -8.46 -1.31 24.42
N VAL A 269 -7.72 -1.80 25.40
CA VAL A 269 -7.49 -3.22 25.68
C VAL A 269 -8.32 -3.65 26.87
N TYR A 270 -9.08 -4.72 26.69
CA TYR A 270 -9.94 -5.33 27.69
C TYR A 270 -9.44 -6.73 28.05
N ARG A 271 -9.59 -7.13 29.31
CA ARG A 271 -9.65 -8.55 29.65
C ARG A 271 -10.99 -9.09 29.16
N ALA A 272 -11.02 -10.30 28.61
CA ALA A 272 -12.25 -10.93 28.14
C ALA A 272 -12.23 -12.45 28.34
N GLN A 273 -13.40 -13.06 28.41
CA GLN A 273 -13.56 -14.52 28.32
C GLN A 273 -13.92 -14.91 26.89
N TRP A 274 -13.16 -15.85 26.35
CA TRP A 274 -13.49 -16.54 25.10
C TRP A 274 -14.42 -17.71 25.43
N LEU A 275 -15.71 -17.54 25.13
CA LEU A 275 -16.78 -18.38 25.68
C LEU A 275 -16.69 -19.83 25.21
N SER A 276 -16.48 -20.05 23.90
CA SER A 276 -16.40 -21.39 23.31
C SER A 276 -15.17 -22.20 23.75
N ARG A 277 -14.11 -21.54 24.20
CA ARG A 277 -12.85 -22.18 24.63
C ARG A 277 -12.63 -22.14 26.14
N HIS A 278 -13.50 -21.47 26.89
CA HIS A 278 -13.36 -21.24 28.34
C HIS A 278 -11.96 -20.70 28.72
N HIS A 279 -11.47 -19.74 27.93
CA HIS A 279 -10.12 -19.22 28.07
C HIS A 279 -10.13 -17.70 28.22
N THR A 280 -9.29 -17.17 29.12
CA THR A 280 -9.16 -15.72 29.31
C THR A 280 -8.18 -15.14 28.30
N VAL A 281 -8.59 -14.06 27.63
CA VAL A 281 -7.85 -13.40 26.55
C VAL A 281 -7.77 -11.89 26.76
N ALA A 282 -6.84 -11.24 26.08
CA ALA A 282 -6.78 -9.79 25.95
C ALA A 282 -7.36 -9.37 24.59
N VAL A 283 -8.30 -8.42 24.60
CA VAL A 283 -8.98 -7.93 23.39
C VAL A 283 -8.66 -6.44 23.22
N LYS A 284 -7.85 -6.11 22.22
CA LYS A 284 -7.57 -4.72 21.84
C LYS A 284 -8.63 -4.26 20.83
N LYS A 285 -9.59 -3.46 21.28
CA LYS A 285 -10.57 -2.77 20.42
C LYS A 285 -9.98 -1.45 19.97
N LEU A 286 -9.90 -1.23 18.67
CA LEU A 286 -9.35 0.03 18.14
C LEU A 286 -10.37 1.16 18.20
N HIS A 287 -9.88 2.38 18.42
CA HIS A 287 -10.71 3.58 18.39
C HIS A 287 -10.97 3.99 16.93
N LEU A 288 -12.06 3.50 16.34
CA LEU A 288 -12.43 3.83 14.94
C LEU A 288 -13.18 5.16 14.79
N ALA A 289 -13.04 6.07 15.75
CA ALA A 289 -13.72 7.36 15.69
C ALA A 289 -12.91 8.35 14.82
N GLN A 290 -13.49 8.69 13.66
CA GLN A 290 -13.05 9.66 12.64
C GLN A 290 -11.98 9.14 11.64
N LEU A 291 -12.42 8.97 10.38
CA LEU A 291 -11.66 8.66 9.15
C LEU A 291 -11.25 7.17 8.98
N ASP A 292 -12.27 6.39 8.59
CA ASP A 292 -12.41 4.93 8.54
C ASP A 292 -11.29 4.13 7.82
N VAL A 293 -10.56 4.70 6.86
CA VAL A 293 -9.61 3.92 6.03
C VAL A 293 -8.21 3.82 6.63
N GLN A 294 -7.68 4.90 7.22
CA GLN A 294 -6.33 4.88 7.79
C GLN A 294 -6.27 3.99 9.04
N ALA A 295 -7.28 4.09 9.91
CA ALA A 295 -7.37 3.25 11.11
C ALA A 295 -7.52 1.76 10.77
N LYS A 296 -8.26 1.42 9.69
CA LYS A 296 -8.34 0.04 9.16
C LYS A 296 -7.00 -0.44 8.61
N ASN A 297 -6.27 0.40 7.88
CA ASN A 297 -4.94 0.03 7.38
C ASN A 297 -3.93 -0.19 8.50
N GLU A 298 -3.96 0.66 9.53
CA GLU A 298 -3.16 0.50 10.74
C GLU A 298 -3.52 -0.80 11.50
N PHE A 299 -4.81 -1.13 11.59
CA PHE A 299 -5.28 -2.42 12.12
C PHE A 299 -4.72 -3.61 11.35
N TYR A 300 -4.91 -3.65 10.03
CA TYR A 300 -4.44 -4.77 9.22
C TYR A 300 -2.92 -4.88 9.24
N LYS A 301 -2.21 -3.75 9.30
CA LYS A 301 -0.76 -3.75 9.46
C LYS A 301 -0.35 -4.38 10.79
N GLU A 302 -0.95 -3.95 11.90
CA GLU A 302 -0.67 -4.55 13.22
C GLU A 302 -1.03 -6.04 13.23
N LEU A 303 -2.20 -6.42 12.70
CA LEU A 303 -2.65 -7.80 12.56
C LEU A 303 -1.63 -8.65 11.81
N LEU A 304 -1.19 -8.21 10.62
CA LEU A 304 -0.25 -8.96 9.79
C LEU A 304 1.12 -9.11 10.47
N ILE A 305 1.62 -8.06 11.12
CA ILE A 305 2.85 -8.13 11.92
C ILE A 305 2.65 -9.15 13.02
N MET A 306 1.66 -8.99 13.88
CA MET A 306 1.42 -9.88 15.03
C MET A 306 1.19 -11.33 14.61
N HIS A 307 0.47 -11.56 13.52
CA HIS A 307 0.23 -12.91 13.00
C HIS A 307 1.53 -13.57 12.54
N SER A 308 2.46 -12.81 11.95
CA SER A 308 3.76 -13.34 11.49
C SER A 308 4.74 -13.66 12.62
N LEU A 309 4.48 -13.20 13.85
CA LEU A 309 5.40 -13.32 14.97
C LEU A 309 5.11 -14.58 15.79
N ARG A 310 6.10 -15.47 15.89
CA ARG A 310 6.07 -16.65 16.76
C ARG A 310 7.36 -16.71 17.57
N TYR A 311 7.31 -16.18 18.79
CA TYR A 311 8.46 -16.18 19.70
C TYR A 311 8.01 -16.19 21.17
N PRO A 312 8.69 -16.93 22.08
CA PRO A 312 8.25 -17.06 23.47
C PRO A 312 8.10 -15.73 24.21
N HIS A 313 8.96 -14.75 23.93
CA HIS A 313 8.97 -13.43 24.59
C HIS A 313 8.22 -12.35 23.79
N ILE A 314 7.30 -12.75 22.92
CA ILE A 314 6.36 -11.86 22.22
C ILE A 314 4.95 -12.33 22.55
N VAL A 315 4.04 -11.39 22.80
CA VAL A 315 2.63 -11.71 23.07
C VAL A 315 2.04 -12.47 21.89
N THR A 316 1.46 -13.62 22.19
CA THR A 316 0.89 -14.55 21.23
C THR A 316 -0.40 -13.98 20.68
N PHE A 317 -0.40 -13.75 19.38
CA PHE A 317 -1.61 -13.47 18.62
C PHE A 317 -2.44 -14.75 18.46
N ILE A 318 -3.72 -14.68 18.85
CA ILE A 318 -4.67 -15.79 18.80
C ILE A 318 -5.56 -15.68 17.57
N GLY A 319 -6.13 -14.49 17.33
CA GLY A 319 -7.12 -14.27 16.27
C GLY A 319 -7.60 -12.83 16.21
N ALA A 320 -8.60 -12.56 15.38
CA ALA A 320 -9.17 -11.23 15.21
C ALA A 320 -10.69 -11.27 15.12
N CYS A 321 -11.34 -10.20 15.56
CA CYS A 321 -12.75 -9.94 15.31
C CYS A 321 -12.85 -8.78 14.30
N MET A 322 -13.63 -8.98 13.24
CA MET A 322 -13.83 -8.00 12.15
C MET A 322 -15.33 -7.86 11.78
N GLU A 323 -16.24 -8.30 12.65
CA GLU A 323 -17.68 -8.34 12.37
C GLU A 323 -18.33 -6.95 12.48
N ASN A 324 -19.19 -6.60 11.51
CA ASN A 324 -20.05 -5.40 11.56
C ASN A 324 -19.30 -4.10 11.85
N GLY A 325 -18.07 -3.96 11.33
CA GLY A 325 -17.23 -2.77 11.56
C GLY A 325 -16.59 -2.70 12.95
N LYS A 326 -16.67 -3.76 13.76
CA LYS A 326 -15.94 -3.91 15.01
C LYS A 326 -14.62 -4.61 14.73
N TYR A 327 -13.52 -3.88 14.89
CA TYR A 327 -12.17 -4.41 14.69
C TYR A 327 -11.48 -4.60 16.04
N ALA A 328 -11.08 -5.83 16.32
CA ALA A 328 -10.36 -6.17 17.53
C ALA A 328 -9.29 -7.25 17.30
N LEU A 329 -8.15 -7.10 17.98
CA LEU A 329 -7.11 -8.12 18.04
C LEU A 329 -7.29 -8.94 19.32
N VAL A 330 -7.27 -10.26 19.20
CA VAL A 330 -7.38 -11.21 20.31
C VAL A 330 -6.01 -11.84 20.57
N MET A 331 -5.53 -11.69 21.81
CA MET A 331 -4.19 -12.08 22.23
C MET A 331 -4.25 -12.86 23.54
N GLU A 332 -3.17 -13.56 23.88
CA GLU A 332 -3.03 -14.13 25.22
C GLU A 332 -3.10 -13.04 26.29
N TYR A 333 -3.69 -13.38 27.43
CA TYR A 333 -3.78 -12.48 28.58
C TYR A 333 -2.59 -12.69 29.51
N MET A 334 -1.90 -11.60 29.88
CA MET A 334 -0.75 -11.62 30.79
C MET A 334 -1.17 -11.13 32.18
N SER A 335 -1.20 -12.06 33.14
CA SER A 335 -1.88 -11.87 34.44
C SER A 335 -1.30 -10.79 35.36
N LEU A 336 -0.01 -10.47 35.25
CA LEU A 336 0.61 -9.42 36.09
C LEU A 336 0.57 -8.03 35.44
N GLY A 337 0.18 -7.94 34.17
CA GLY A 337 0.19 -6.68 33.42
C GLY A 337 1.60 -6.19 33.12
N SER A 338 1.78 -4.88 32.98
CA SER A 338 3.03 -4.28 32.51
C SER A 338 4.13 -4.21 33.56
N LEU A 339 5.39 -4.27 33.12
CA LEU A 339 6.57 -4.06 33.96
C LEU A 339 6.51 -2.70 34.65
N TYR A 340 6.02 -1.67 33.97
CA TYR A 340 5.80 -0.35 34.57
C TYR A 340 4.90 -0.43 35.81
N LYS A 341 3.78 -1.16 35.74
CA LYS A 341 2.87 -1.35 36.88
C LYS A 341 3.59 -2.06 38.02
N ILE A 342 4.32 -3.13 37.72
CA ILE A 342 5.07 -3.93 38.71
C ILE A 342 6.10 -3.08 39.45
N LEU A 343 6.88 -2.28 38.71
CA LEU A 343 7.97 -1.47 39.27
C LEU A 343 7.45 -0.26 40.05
N HIS A 344 6.42 0.42 39.56
CA HIS A 344 6.03 1.74 40.08
C HIS A 344 4.74 1.74 40.92
N ARG A 345 3.76 0.89 40.58
CA ARG A 345 2.46 0.85 41.26
C ARG A 345 2.44 -0.24 42.33
N ASP A 346 2.67 -1.48 41.91
CA ASP A 346 2.61 -2.64 42.80
C ASP A 346 3.87 -2.73 43.68
N LYS A 347 4.97 -2.13 43.21
CA LYS A 347 6.29 -2.10 43.87
C LYS A 347 6.73 -3.50 44.34
N LEU A 348 6.49 -4.49 43.49
CA LEU A 348 6.86 -5.87 43.79
C LEU A 348 8.38 -5.95 43.93
N PRO A 349 8.90 -6.54 45.03
CA PRO A 349 10.33 -6.62 45.27
C PRO A 349 10.93 -7.67 44.34
N LEU A 350 11.43 -7.22 43.19
CA LEU A 350 12.22 -8.05 42.28
C LEU A 350 13.67 -8.07 42.74
N ASP A 351 14.22 -9.27 42.93
CA ASP A 351 15.65 -9.42 43.21
C ASP A 351 16.50 -9.16 41.94
N TRP A 352 17.82 -9.14 42.10
CA TRP A 352 18.70 -8.85 40.97
C TRP A 352 18.69 -9.97 39.91
N SER A 353 18.53 -11.22 40.32
CA SER A 353 18.45 -12.34 39.38
C SER A 353 17.22 -12.20 38.49
N GLU A 354 16.07 -11.88 39.09
CA GLU A 354 14.79 -11.66 38.39
C GLU A 354 14.86 -10.46 37.44
N ARG A 355 15.46 -9.35 37.88
CA ARG A 355 15.64 -8.15 37.03
C ARG A 355 16.51 -8.45 35.80
N LEU A 356 17.64 -9.15 35.99
CA LEU A 356 18.51 -9.55 34.88
C LEU A 356 17.81 -10.52 33.94
N SER A 357 17.03 -11.46 34.48
CA SER A 357 16.24 -12.39 33.69
C SER A 357 15.22 -11.65 32.82
N ILE A 358 14.44 -10.72 33.39
CA ILE A 358 13.48 -9.90 32.65
C ILE A 358 14.19 -9.07 31.57
N ALA A 359 15.28 -8.38 31.91
CA ALA A 359 16.03 -7.58 30.94
C ALA A 359 16.59 -8.44 29.78
N LEU A 360 17.11 -9.63 30.08
CA LEU A 360 17.63 -10.57 29.09
C LEU A 360 16.52 -11.09 28.16
N GLN A 361 15.37 -11.47 28.71
CA GLN A 361 14.22 -11.93 27.93
C GLN A 361 13.71 -10.82 26.99
N THR A 362 13.61 -9.58 27.47
CA THR A 362 13.27 -8.41 26.64
C THR A 362 14.29 -8.18 25.54
N ALA A 363 15.59 -8.21 25.86
CA ALA A 363 16.64 -8.04 24.86
C ALA A 363 16.59 -9.14 23.78
N LYS A 364 16.29 -10.38 24.17
CA LYS A 364 16.09 -11.51 23.25
C LYS A 364 14.92 -11.28 22.30
N SER A 365 13.78 -10.78 22.78
CA SER A 365 12.64 -10.44 21.91
C SER A 365 12.97 -9.35 20.88
N ILE A 366 13.66 -8.28 21.28
CA ILE A 366 14.04 -7.20 20.35
C ILE A 366 15.04 -7.70 19.31
N ASN A 367 16.03 -8.48 19.75
CA ASN A 367 16.97 -9.13 18.83
C ASN A 367 16.29 -10.12 17.87
N TYR A 368 15.25 -10.84 18.31
CA TYR A 368 14.44 -11.67 17.42
C TYR A 368 13.79 -10.83 16.31
N LEU A 369 13.11 -9.72 16.66
CA LEU A 369 12.47 -8.83 15.69
C LEU A 369 13.47 -8.26 14.67
N HIS A 370 14.64 -7.83 15.13
CA HIS A 370 15.69 -7.26 14.29
C HIS A 370 16.36 -8.28 13.36
N LYS A 371 16.27 -9.58 13.68
CA LYS A 371 16.83 -10.68 12.86
C LYS A 371 15.86 -11.25 11.83
N LEU A 372 14.59 -10.87 11.86
CA LEU A 372 13.63 -11.29 10.84
C LEU A 372 14.02 -10.77 9.45
N GLN A 373 13.48 -11.39 8.40
CA GLN A 373 13.66 -10.96 7.02
C GLN A 373 12.29 -10.81 6.34
N PRO A 374 11.79 -9.57 6.14
CA PRO A 374 12.42 -8.30 6.51
C PRO A 374 12.44 -8.07 8.03
N SER A 375 13.48 -7.36 8.51
CA SER A 375 13.62 -7.03 9.93
C SER A 375 12.51 -6.07 10.39
N ILE A 376 11.97 -6.28 11.58
CA ILE A 376 10.87 -5.50 12.15
C ILE A 376 11.42 -4.56 13.24
N LEU A 377 11.10 -3.28 13.14
CA LEU A 377 11.41 -2.26 14.14
C LEU A 377 10.16 -2.01 14.98
N HIS A 378 10.29 -2.04 16.31
CA HIS A 378 9.13 -1.94 17.21
C HIS A 378 8.63 -0.49 17.35
N ARG A 379 9.55 0.48 17.43
CA ARG A 379 9.25 1.92 17.47
C ARG A 379 8.55 2.47 18.73
N ASP A 380 8.22 1.61 19.69
CA ASP A 380 7.57 2.01 20.96
C ASP A 380 8.02 1.09 22.11
N ILE A 381 9.33 0.89 22.21
CA ILE A 381 9.95 0.10 23.29
C ILE A 381 9.91 0.92 24.58
N LYS A 382 9.20 0.40 25.58
CA LYS A 382 9.06 1.00 26.91
C LYS A 382 8.53 -0.02 27.92
N SER A 383 8.74 0.23 29.21
CA SER A 383 8.28 -0.68 30.28
C SER A 383 6.75 -0.86 30.36
N LEU A 384 5.96 0.00 29.71
CA LEU A 384 4.51 -0.20 29.58
C LEU A 384 4.15 -1.33 28.59
N ASN A 385 5.04 -1.62 27.62
CA ASN A 385 4.82 -2.59 26.55
C ASN A 385 5.52 -3.94 26.82
N PHE A 386 6.03 -4.15 28.04
CA PHE A 386 6.57 -5.41 28.52
C PHE A 386 5.60 -5.99 29.53
N LEU A 387 4.89 -7.06 29.17
CA LEU A 387 3.89 -7.71 30.00
C LEU A 387 4.49 -8.92 30.71
N LEU A 388 4.08 -9.16 31.96
CA LEU A 388 4.63 -10.21 32.79
C LEU A 388 3.58 -11.24 33.20
N GLU A 389 4.08 -12.45 33.39
CA GLU A 389 3.42 -13.55 34.07
C GLU A 389 4.42 -14.21 35.02
N LYS A 390 3.93 -14.90 36.06
CA LYS A 390 4.75 -15.65 37.00
C LYS A 390 4.40 -17.13 36.91
N SER A 391 5.41 -17.94 36.62
CA SER A 391 5.33 -19.39 36.70
C SER A 391 6.18 -19.92 37.86
N HIS A 392 6.25 -21.24 38.00
CA HIS A 392 7.15 -21.91 38.92
C HIS A 392 8.63 -21.74 38.55
N GLU A 393 8.94 -21.40 37.30
CA GLU A 393 10.31 -21.16 36.80
C GLU A 393 10.77 -19.70 36.97
N GLY A 394 9.85 -18.79 37.34
CA GLY A 394 10.14 -17.37 37.58
C GLY A 394 9.23 -16.44 36.79
N TYR A 395 9.70 -15.20 36.60
CA TYR A 395 9.00 -14.21 35.80
C TYR A 395 9.25 -14.41 34.31
N PHE A 396 8.17 -14.47 33.55
CA PHE A 396 8.22 -14.51 32.09
C PHE A 396 7.74 -13.18 31.53
N VAL A 397 8.53 -12.58 30.64
CA VAL A 397 8.18 -11.30 29.99
C VAL A 397 7.88 -11.51 28.52
N LYS A 398 6.85 -10.80 28.04
CA LYS A 398 6.46 -10.76 26.63
C LYS A 398 6.27 -9.33 26.16
N VAL A 399 6.82 -9.01 25.00
CA VAL A 399 6.67 -7.71 24.35
C VAL A 399 5.31 -7.64 23.66
N CYS A 400 4.60 -6.52 23.83
CA CYS A 400 3.29 -6.26 23.24
C CYS A 400 3.25 -4.91 22.50
N ASP A 401 2.08 -4.62 21.90
CA ASP A 401 1.75 -3.36 21.23
C ASP A 401 2.60 -3.05 20.00
N PHE A 402 2.22 -3.66 18.87
CA PHE A 402 2.89 -3.50 17.58
C PHE A 402 2.24 -2.42 16.70
N GLY A 403 1.40 -1.56 17.26
CA GLY A 403 0.68 -0.53 16.50
C GLY A 403 1.59 0.46 15.75
N LEU A 404 2.78 0.74 16.30
CA LEU A 404 3.81 1.57 15.66
C LEU A 404 4.86 0.76 14.90
N ALA A 405 4.80 -0.58 14.94
CA ALA A 405 5.85 -1.42 14.39
C ALA A 405 5.91 -1.33 12.85
N GLN A 406 7.09 -1.56 12.29
CA GLN A 406 7.31 -1.40 10.87
C GLN A 406 8.45 -2.28 10.33
N THR A 407 8.33 -2.74 9.08
CA THR A 407 9.47 -3.40 8.43
C THR A 407 10.55 -2.39 8.07
N ARG A 408 11.83 -2.75 8.22
CA ARG A 408 12.97 -1.87 7.93
C ARG A 408 13.00 -1.37 6.48
N SER A 409 12.39 -2.10 5.54
CA SER A 409 12.28 -1.66 4.16
C SER A 409 11.46 -0.38 4.01
N GLU A 410 10.57 -0.11 4.95
CA GLU A 410 9.69 1.07 4.96
C GLU A 410 10.30 2.25 5.74
N THR A 411 11.26 2.03 6.64
CA THR A 411 11.88 3.07 7.49
C THR A 411 13.14 3.72 6.91
N THR A 412 13.50 3.43 5.65
CA THR A 412 14.64 4.07 4.95
C THR A 412 14.42 5.55 4.60
N LYS A 413 13.26 6.11 4.94
CA LYS A 413 12.87 7.51 4.73
C LYS A 413 13.12 8.33 6.01
N LYS A 414 13.20 9.66 5.88
CA LYS A 414 13.18 10.56 7.06
C LYS A 414 11.90 10.32 7.87
N THR A 415 12.03 10.33 9.20
CA THR A 415 10.89 10.26 10.12
C THR A 415 9.99 11.47 9.88
N GLN A 416 8.69 11.25 9.73
CA GLN A 416 7.73 12.32 9.49
C GLN A 416 7.32 12.99 10.80
N LEU A 417 6.78 14.21 10.73
CA LEU A 417 6.29 14.91 11.92
C LEU A 417 5.19 14.11 12.65
N THR A 418 4.36 13.41 11.89
CA THR A 418 3.31 12.51 12.38
C THR A 418 3.89 11.31 13.13
N ASP A 419 5.02 10.76 12.70
CA ASP A 419 5.68 9.65 13.41
C ASP A 419 6.13 10.07 14.83
N VAL A 420 6.58 11.31 15.00
CA VAL A 420 7.04 11.85 16.30
C VAL A 420 5.87 12.19 17.23
N LEU A 421 4.71 12.58 16.67
CA LEU A 421 3.51 12.92 17.46
C LEU A 421 2.97 11.73 18.28
N PHE A 422 3.21 10.50 17.84
CA PHE A 422 2.78 9.29 18.53
C PHE A 422 3.88 8.62 19.36
N CYS A 423 5.12 9.12 19.31
CA CYS A 423 6.23 8.56 20.07
C CYS A 423 6.13 8.92 21.56
N THR A 424 6.62 8.00 22.40
CA THR A 424 6.77 8.26 23.84
C THR A 424 8.11 8.98 24.08
N PHE A 425 8.08 10.31 24.19
CA PHE A 425 9.27 11.17 24.21
C PHE A 425 10.38 10.72 25.17
N GLN A 426 10.04 10.20 26.35
CA GLN A 426 11.02 9.82 27.38
C GLN A 426 11.89 8.60 26.97
N TRP A 427 11.37 7.72 26.11
CA TRP A 427 12.09 6.54 25.61
C TRP A 427 12.66 6.75 24.21
N THR A 428 12.27 7.83 23.52
CA THR A 428 12.57 8.01 22.10
C THR A 428 14.02 8.45 21.87
N ALA A 429 14.71 7.77 20.94
CA ALA A 429 16.07 8.09 20.57
C ALA A 429 16.22 9.52 20.00
N PRO A 430 17.32 10.23 20.31
CA PRO A 430 17.48 11.63 19.94
C PRO A 430 17.45 11.88 18.43
N GLU A 431 17.95 10.95 17.61
CA GLU A 431 17.90 11.06 16.15
C GLU A 431 16.47 11.05 15.60
N VAL A 432 15.56 10.32 16.26
CA VAL A 432 14.14 10.25 15.89
C VAL A 432 13.45 11.57 16.20
N LEU A 433 13.77 12.17 17.35
CA LEU A 433 13.24 13.49 17.76
C LEU A 433 13.64 14.62 16.80
N VAL A 434 14.80 14.51 16.14
CA VAL A 434 15.25 15.46 15.10
C VAL A 434 14.91 15.00 13.67
N LEU A 435 13.90 14.15 13.52
CA LEU A 435 13.32 13.71 12.24
C LEU A 435 14.30 12.96 11.31
N LYS A 436 15.36 12.36 11.87
CA LYS A 436 16.19 11.40 11.14
C LYS A 436 15.52 10.03 11.12
N ALA A 437 15.89 9.19 10.16
CA ALA A 437 15.30 7.88 9.95
C ALA A 437 15.40 6.98 11.20
N TYR A 438 14.31 6.30 11.54
CA TYR A 438 14.27 5.31 12.62
C TYR A 438 15.05 4.04 12.22
N THR A 439 15.87 3.51 13.13
CA THR A 439 16.70 2.32 12.88
C THR A 439 16.59 1.30 14.01
N ASP A 440 17.20 0.12 13.83
CA ASP A 440 17.41 -0.85 14.90
C ASP A 440 18.15 -0.24 16.09
N LYS A 441 19.06 0.71 15.86
CA LYS A 441 19.77 1.43 16.93
C LYS A 441 18.86 2.32 17.75
N SER A 442 17.80 2.85 17.14
CA SER A 442 16.80 3.65 17.84
C SER A 442 16.00 2.79 18.81
N ASP A 443 15.65 1.55 18.43
CA ASP A 443 15.05 0.55 19.34
C ASP A 443 16.02 0.18 20.49
N ILE A 444 17.32 0.04 20.21
CA ILE A 444 18.33 -0.26 21.24
C ILE A 444 18.50 0.89 22.24
N TYR A 445 18.42 2.14 21.78
CA TYR A 445 18.39 3.29 22.67
C TYR A 445 17.19 3.20 23.61
N SER A 446 15.99 3.00 23.06
CA SER A 446 14.75 2.89 23.84
C SER A 446 14.77 1.72 24.83
N LEU A 447 15.45 0.62 24.50
CA LEU A 447 15.66 -0.52 25.42
C LEU A 447 16.61 -0.18 26.58
N GLY A 448 17.55 0.74 26.36
CA GLY A 448 18.50 1.18 27.40
C GLY A 448 17.88 2.14 28.43
N VAL A 449 16.78 2.81 28.07
CA VAL A 449 15.97 3.65 28.96
C VAL A 449 15.02 2.80 29.80
#